data_AF-A0A520EWM8-F1
#
_entry.id   AF-A0A520EWM8-F1
#
_cell.length_a   1.000
_cell.length_b   1.000
_cell.length_c   1.000
_cell.angle_alpha   90.00
_cell.angle_beta   90.00
_cell.angle_gamma   90.00
#
_symmetry.space_group_name_H-M   'P 1'
#
loop_
_entity.id
_entity.type
_entity.pdbx_description
1 polymer ?
#
loop_
_entity_poly.entity_id
_entity_poly.type
_entity_poly.pdbx_seq_one_letter_code
_entity_poly.pdbx_strand_id
1 'polypeptide(L)'
;MSDKSPSAAARNLSERQRLDTPRSSRRFRVTYDVEAVGRASENFARFLGTGRYLVIQTVIVIVWIVINVFAVRLQWDPYPFILLNLAFSTQAAYAAPLILLAQNRQENRDRVSLEEDRSRAEQTKADTEFLARELAALRIAIGEVATRDYLRRELDEIKTLLADEDETRFRRK
;
A
#
# COMPACT_ATOMS: atom_id res chain seq x y z
N MET A 1 -50.17 -65.79 -6.34
CA MET A 1 -49.13 -64.90 -6.90
C MET A 1 -49.11 -63.66 -6.00
N SER A 2 -48.39 -63.76 -4.87
CA SER A 2 -48.50 -62.82 -3.75
C SER A 2 -47.49 -61.69 -3.83
N ASP A 3 -48.05 -60.50 -3.66
CA ASP A 3 -47.52 -59.22 -3.23
C ASP A 3 -46.23 -59.24 -2.40
N LYS A 4 -45.31 -58.33 -2.76
CA LYS A 4 -44.41 -57.67 -1.80
C LYS A 4 -43.97 -56.33 -2.35
N SER A 5 -44.80 -55.32 -2.12
CA SER A 5 -44.49 -53.91 -2.33
C SER A 5 -43.38 -53.41 -1.38
N PRO A 6 -42.25 -52.83 -1.87
CA PRO A 6 -41.27 -52.18 -1.01
C PRO A 6 -41.48 -50.65 -1.03
N SER A 7 -42.34 -50.10 -0.17
CA SER A 7 -42.62 -48.64 -0.21
C SER A 7 -42.78 -47.94 1.16
N ALA A 8 -42.17 -48.44 2.24
CA ALA A 8 -42.22 -47.76 3.54
C ALA A 8 -40.87 -47.21 4.02
N ALA A 9 -39.75 -47.85 3.68
CA ALA A 9 -38.42 -47.47 4.20
C ALA A 9 -37.78 -46.28 3.46
N ALA A 10 -38.06 -46.11 2.15
CA ALA A 10 -37.40 -45.09 1.33
C ALA A 10 -37.95 -43.66 1.51
N ARG A 11 -39.15 -43.50 2.09
CA ARG A 11 -39.79 -42.18 2.25
C ARG A 11 -39.29 -41.40 3.48
N ASN A 12 -38.80 -42.08 4.52
CA ASN A 12 -38.43 -41.45 5.79
C ASN A 12 -37.02 -40.83 5.82
N LEU A 13 -36.14 -41.18 4.87
CA LEU A 13 -34.78 -40.63 4.79
C LEU A 13 -34.73 -39.27 4.10
N SER A 14 -35.71 -38.95 3.25
CA SER A 14 -35.74 -37.69 2.49
C SER A 14 -36.30 -36.50 3.27
N GLU A 15 -36.98 -36.71 4.40
CA GLU A 15 -37.53 -35.62 5.22
C GLU A 15 -36.51 -35.05 6.20
N ARG A 16 -35.63 -35.89 6.78
CA ARG A 16 -34.63 -35.44 7.77
C ARG A 16 -33.46 -34.67 7.15
N GLN A 17 -33.28 -34.72 5.84
CA GLN A 17 -32.16 -34.08 5.13
C GLN A 17 -32.48 -32.68 4.59
N ARG A 18 -33.71 -32.17 4.79
CA ARG A 18 -34.15 -30.87 4.24
C ARG A 18 -34.19 -29.73 5.26
N LEU A 19 -33.73 -29.96 6.49
CA LEU A 19 -33.71 -28.92 7.53
C LEU A 19 -32.40 -28.11 7.62
N ASP A 20 -31.37 -28.46 6.84
CA ASP A 20 -30.02 -27.89 6.99
C ASP A 20 -29.65 -26.83 5.94
N THR A 21 -30.62 -26.33 5.18
CA THR A 21 -30.36 -25.17 4.32
C THR A 21 -30.71 -23.91 5.09
N PRO A 22 -29.74 -23.15 5.63
CA PRO A 22 -30.04 -21.86 6.24
C PRO A 22 -30.73 -21.02 5.18
N ARG A 23 -32.01 -20.69 5.41
CA ARG A 23 -32.73 -19.70 4.60
C ARG A 23 -31.89 -18.43 4.66
N SER A 24 -31.19 -18.11 3.58
CA SER A 24 -30.45 -16.86 3.48
C SER A 24 -31.49 -15.76 3.62
N SER A 25 -31.55 -15.14 4.80
CA SER A 25 -32.21 -13.85 4.91
C SER A 25 -31.53 -12.98 3.87
N ARG A 26 -32.34 -12.44 2.96
CA ARG A 26 -31.89 -11.57 1.88
C ARG A 26 -31.44 -10.27 2.57
N ARG A 27 -30.28 -10.31 3.24
CA ARG A 27 -29.62 -9.13 3.76
C ARG A 27 -29.43 -8.24 2.55
N PHE A 28 -30.05 -7.08 2.61
CA PHE A 28 -29.89 -6.03 1.63
C PHE A 28 -28.40 -5.62 1.68
N ARG A 29 -27.56 -6.34 0.92
CA ARG A 29 -26.16 -5.97 0.71
C ARG A 29 -26.23 -4.74 -0.16
N VAL A 30 -26.21 -3.57 0.47
CA VAL A 30 -25.78 -2.35 -0.20
C VAL A 30 -24.32 -2.62 -0.55
N THR A 31 -24.09 -3.14 -1.75
CA THR A 31 -22.76 -3.29 -2.31
C THR A 31 -22.30 -1.87 -2.61
N TYR A 32 -21.73 -1.23 -1.58
CA TYR A 32 -20.94 -0.02 -1.78
C TYR A 32 -19.83 -0.41 -2.75
N ASP A 33 -19.92 0.10 -3.97
CA ASP A 33 -18.91 -0.08 -4.99
C ASP A 33 -17.66 0.69 -4.56
N VAL A 34 -16.76 -0.03 -3.90
CA VAL A 34 -15.50 0.49 -3.35
C VAL A 34 -14.63 1.08 -4.45
N GLU A 35 -14.78 0.61 -5.71
CA GLU A 35 -14.08 1.14 -6.89
C GLU A 35 -14.64 2.51 -7.32
N ALA A 36 -15.96 2.68 -7.29
CA ALA A 36 -16.61 3.95 -7.64
C ALA A 36 -16.32 5.03 -6.59
N VAL A 37 -16.44 4.68 -5.32
CA VAL A 37 -16.00 5.52 -4.20
C VAL A 37 -14.48 5.75 -4.30
N GLY A 38 -13.74 4.72 -4.68
CA GLY A 38 -12.33 4.69 -5.06
C GLY A 38 -11.88 5.92 -5.83
N ARG A 39 -12.46 6.06 -7.02
CA ARG A 39 -12.19 7.12 -7.99
C ARG A 39 -12.75 8.48 -7.58
N ALA A 40 -13.93 8.50 -6.97
CA ALA A 40 -14.55 9.74 -6.48
C ALA A 40 -13.67 10.40 -5.39
N SER A 41 -13.12 9.62 -4.45
CA SER A 41 -12.25 10.16 -3.39
C SER A 41 -10.91 10.66 -3.92
N GLU A 42 -10.32 10.04 -4.95
CA GLU A 42 -9.06 10.54 -5.54
C GLU A 42 -9.26 11.94 -6.18
N ASN A 43 -10.41 12.17 -6.83
CA ASN A 43 -10.77 13.50 -7.32
C ASN A 43 -11.04 14.48 -6.18
N PHE A 44 -11.72 14.02 -5.12
CA PHE A 44 -12.04 14.84 -3.96
C PHE A 44 -10.78 15.24 -3.16
N ALA A 45 -9.83 14.32 -2.99
CA ALA A 45 -8.56 14.57 -2.31
C ALA A 45 -7.71 15.60 -3.07
N ARG A 46 -7.62 15.47 -4.40
CA ARG A 46 -6.94 16.48 -5.24
C ARG A 46 -7.64 17.84 -5.20
N PHE A 47 -8.96 17.84 -5.11
CA PHE A 47 -9.76 19.06 -5.01
C PHE A 47 -9.57 19.77 -3.66
N LEU A 48 -9.64 19.03 -2.54
CA LEU A 48 -9.46 19.56 -1.18
C LEU A 48 -8.01 19.94 -0.87
N GLY A 49 -7.03 19.25 -1.45
CA GLY A 49 -5.60 19.55 -1.28
C GLY A 49 -5.13 20.81 -1.99
N THR A 50 -5.96 21.39 -2.88
CA THR A 50 -5.63 22.61 -3.60
C THR A 50 -6.26 23.82 -2.89
N GLY A 51 -5.51 24.89 -2.65
CA GLY A 51 -6.02 26.15 -2.04
C GLY A 51 -7.20 26.78 -2.80
N ARG A 52 -7.46 26.32 -4.03
CA ARG A 52 -8.60 26.70 -4.88
C ARG A 52 -9.96 26.33 -4.26
N TYR A 53 -10.05 25.23 -3.50
CA TYR A 53 -11.29 24.86 -2.81
C TYR A 53 -11.68 25.93 -1.78
N LEU A 54 -10.72 26.37 -0.95
CA LEU A 54 -10.95 27.39 0.06
C LEU A 54 -11.43 28.70 -0.57
N VAL A 55 -10.80 29.14 -1.66
CA VAL A 55 -11.23 30.36 -2.37
C VAL A 55 -12.66 30.25 -2.87
N ILE A 56 -13.02 29.15 -3.55
CA ILE A 56 -14.38 28.94 -4.06
C ILE A 56 -15.39 28.90 -2.90
N GLN A 57 -15.08 28.17 -1.82
CA GLN A 57 -15.94 28.05 -0.65
C GLN A 57 -16.16 29.41 0.03
N THR A 58 -15.12 30.23 0.16
CA THR A 58 -15.22 31.58 0.72
C THR A 58 -16.12 32.47 -0.15
N VAL A 59 -15.97 32.42 -1.48
CA VAL A 59 -16.83 33.19 -2.39
C VAL A 59 -18.30 32.78 -2.25
N ILE A 60 -18.58 31.48 -2.20
CA ILE A 60 -19.94 30.96 -2.02
C ILE A 60 -20.54 31.47 -0.70
N VAL A 61 -19.78 31.39 0.41
CA VAL A 61 -20.23 31.87 1.72
C VAL A 61 -20.54 33.37 1.69
N ILE A 62 -19.68 34.19 1.07
CA ILE A 62 -19.90 35.63 0.94
C ILE A 62 -21.17 35.91 0.13
N VAL A 63 -21.32 35.27 -1.04
CA VAL A 63 -22.51 35.44 -1.90
C VAL A 63 -23.78 35.03 -1.14
N TRP A 64 -23.72 33.94 -0.38
CA TRP A 64 -24.85 33.45 0.41
C TRP A 64 -25.27 34.43 1.51
N ILE A 65 -24.29 34.97 2.25
CA ILE A 65 -24.54 36.01 3.26
C ILE A 65 -25.17 37.25 2.61
N VAL A 66 -24.65 37.70 1.46
CA VAL A 66 -25.17 38.85 0.72
C VAL A 66 -26.63 38.61 0.29
N ILE A 67 -26.94 37.46 -0.30
CA ILE A 67 -28.31 37.09 -0.68
C ILE A 67 -29.23 37.10 0.54
N ASN A 68 -28.80 36.50 1.65
CA ASN A 68 -29.59 36.45 2.87
C ASN A 68 -29.88 37.86 3.41
N VAL A 69 -28.87 38.73 3.49
CA VAL A 69 -29.02 40.15 3.91
C VAL A 69 -30.00 40.92 3.02
N PHE A 70 -29.96 40.70 1.70
CA PHE A 70 -30.95 41.30 0.79
C PHE A 70 -32.34 40.69 0.98
N ALA A 71 -32.46 39.41 1.29
CA ALA A 71 -33.73 38.75 1.59
C ALA A 71 -34.34 39.18 2.93
N VAL A 72 -33.57 39.72 3.87
CA VAL A 72 -34.08 40.39 5.08
C VAL A 72 -35.00 41.56 4.72
N ARG A 73 -34.71 42.27 3.63
CA ARG A 73 -35.59 43.35 3.12
C ARG A 73 -36.97 42.83 2.70
N LEU A 74 -37.06 41.54 2.36
CA LEU A 74 -38.30 40.82 2.07
C LEU A 74 -38.88 40.10 3.31
N GLN A 75 -38.36 40.36 4.51
CA GLN A 75 -38.74 39.73 5.78
C GLN A 75 -38.57 38.19 5.83
N TRP A 76 -37.73 37.61 4.97
CA TRP A 76 -37.59 36.16 4.85
C TRP A 76 -36.79 35.52 6.00
N ASP A 77 -35.87 36.27 6.62
CA ASP A 77 -35.13 35.88 7.83
C ASP A 77 -34.73 37.13 8.63
N PRO A 78 -35.60 37.67 9.51
CA PRO A 78 -35.27 38.84 10.33
C PRO A 78 -34.10 38.58 11.28
N TYR A 79 -33.35 39.63 11.64
CA TYR A 79 -32.28 39.53 12.64
C TYR A 79 -32.82 38.87 13.93
N PRO A 80 -32.24 37.76 14.42
CA PRO A 80 -30.82 37.35 14.34
C PRO A 80 -30.44 36.23 13.34
N PHE A 81 -31.12 36.08 12.19
CA PHE A 81 -30.77 35.13 11.10
C PHE A 81 -30.74 33.65 11.50
N ILE A 82 -31.89 33.12 11.95
CA ILE A 82 -31.96 31.76 12.49
C ILE A 82 -31.71 30.70 11.41
N LEU A 83 -32.17 30.95 10.18
CA LEU A 83 -32.07 29.99 9.08
C LEU A 83 -30.65 29.92 8.54
N LEU A 84 -29.97 31.08 8.43
CA LEU A 84 -28.57 31.14 8.05
C LEU A 84 -27.70 30.37 9.06
N ASN A 85 -27.91 30.59 10.35
CA ASN A 85 -27.17 29.91 11.39
C ASN A 85 -27.43 28.40 11.39
N LEU A 86 -28.70 27.99 11.22
CA LEU A 86 -29.06 26.58 11.11
C LEU A 86 -28.37 25.91 9.93
N ALA A 87 -28.34 26.56 8.76
CA ALA A 87 -27.67 26.05 7.57
C ALA A 87 -26.16 25.87 7.78
N PHE A 88 -25.47 26.85 8.36
CA PHE A 88 -24.05 26.73 8.70
C PHE A 88 -23.79 25.64 9.74
N SER A 89 -24.66 25.51 10.75
CA SER A 89 -24.56 24.46 11.75
C SER A 89 -24.68 23.07 11.14
N THR A 90 -25.64 22.86 10.23
CA THR A 90 -25.76 21.60 9.49
C THR A 90 -24.58 21.35 8.56
N GLN A 91 -24.06 22.40 7.88
CA GLN A 91 -22.88 22.28 7.01
C GLN A 91 -21.65 21.81 7.80
N ALA A 92 -21.40 22.40 8.97
CA ALA A 92 -20.33 21.99 9.87
C ALA A 92 -20.53 20.55 10.38
N ALA A 93 -21.76 20.21 10.78
CA ALA A 93 -22.09 18.88 11.27
C ALA A 93 -21.87 17.77 10.22
N TYR A 94 -22.17 18.03 8.95
CA TYR A 94 -21.96 17.05 7.87
C TYR A 94 -20.50 17.01 7.37
N ALA A 95 -19.72 18.08 7.60
CA ALA A 95 -18.30 18.09 7.25
C ALA A 95 -17.50 17.04 8.05
N ALA A 96 -17.77 16.87 9.34
CA ALA A 96 -17.07 15.93 10.21
C ALA A 96 -17.06 14.47 9.68
N PRO A 97 -18.20 13.83 9.38
CA PRO A 97 -18.21 12.46 8.85
C PRO A 97 -17.59 12.35 7.46
N LEU A 98 -17.71 13.37 6.60
CA LEU A 98 -17.04 13.37 5.30
C LEU A 98 -15.51 13.42 5.44
N ILE A 99 -15.01 14.27 6.34
CA ILE A 99 -13.58 14.36 6.64
C ILE A 99 -13.07 13.04 7.20
N LEU A 100 -13.81 12.40 8.11
CA LEU A 100 -13.46 11.09 8.66
C LEU A 100 -13.37 10.01 7.57
N LEU A 101 -14.29 10.00 6.60
CA LEU A 101 -14.23 9.07 5.47
C LEU A 101 -13.02 9.34 4.56
N ALA A 102 -12.68 10.61 4.34
CA ALA A 102 -11.48 10.98 3.60
C ALA A 102 -10.20 10.57 4.34
N GLN A 103 -10.16 10.76 5.67
CA GLN A 103 -9.03 10.41 6.53
C GLN A 103 -8.80 8.90 6.60
N ASN A 104 -9.84 8.09 6.83
CA ASN A 104 -9.73 6.63 6.86
C ASN A 104 -9.11 6.05 5.57
N ARG A 105 -9.38 6.70 4.42
CA ARG A 105 -8.79 6.29 3.15
C ARG A 105 -7.32 6.70 3.01
N GLN A 106 -6.99 7.91 3.46
CA GLN A 106 -5.61 8.37 3.49
C GLN A 106 -4.76 7.44 4.38
N GLU A 107 -5.25 7.15 5.58
CA GLU A 107 -4.58 6.28 6.56
C GLU A 107 -4.37 4.86 6.03
N ASN A 108 -5.36 4.28 5.34
CA ASN A 108 -5.21 2.97 4.70
C ASN A 108 -4.12 2.96 3.61
N ARG A 109 -4.05 4.01 2.79
CA ARG A 109 -3.03 4.13 1.74
C ARG A 109 -1.64 4.33 2.34
N ASP A 110 -1.54 5.19 3.36
CA ASP A 110 -0.28 5.45 4.08
C ASP A 110 0.21 4.18 4.78
N ARG A 111 -0.70 3.38 5.36
CA ARG A 111 -0.37 2.10 5.97
C ARG A 111 0.21 1.11 4.95
N VAL A 112 -0.42 0.95 3.78
CA VAL A 112 0.10 0.05 2.73
C VAL A 112 1.47 0.51 2.26
N SER A 113 1.66 1.82 2.05
CA SER A 113 2.97 2.37 1.67
C SER A 113 4.04 2.09 2.73
N LEU A 114 3.71 2.23 4.01
CA LEU A 114 4.64 1.93 5.12
C LEU A 114 4.97 0.44 5.23
N GLU A 115 4.00 -0.45 4.98
CA GLU A 115 4.22 -1.89 4.96
C GLU A 115 5.14 -2.30 3.80
N GLU A 116 4.95 -1.73 2.60
CA GLU A 116 5.85 -1.94 1.46
C GLU A 116 7.26 -1.42 1.74
N ASP A 117 7.40 -0.21 2.29
CA ASP A 117 8.70 0.37 2.61
C ASP A 117 9.46 -0.46 3.65
N ARG A 118 8.75 -0.99 4.67
CA ARG A 118 9.34 -1.93 5.63
C ARG A 118 9.84 -3.20 4.96
N SER A 119 9.02 -3.82 4.10
CA SER A 119 9.43 -5.03 3.37
C SER A 119 10.65 -4.79 2.48
N ARG A 120 10.70 -3.64 1.78
CA ARG A 120 11.86 -3.25 0.98
C ARG A 120 13.11 -3.01 1.83
N ALA A 121 12.96 -2.39 3.00
CA ALA A 121 14.07 -2.17 3.92
C ALA A 121 14.63 -3.50 4.46
N GLU A 122 13.78 -4.47 4.78
CA GLU A 122 14.20 -5.81 5.20
C GLU A 122 14.97 -6.54 4.08
N GLN A 123 14.46 -6.50 2.84
CA GLN A 123 15.15 -7.08 1.67
C GLN A 123 16.51 -6.42 1.43
N THR A 124 16.56 -5.09 1.43
CA THR A 124 17.82 -4.33 1.24
C THR A 124 18.84 -4.67 2.32
N LYS A 125 18.38 -4.84 3.58
CA LYS A 125 19.25 -5.26 4.68
C LYS A 125 19.79 -6.67 4.45
N ALA A 126 18.93 -7.62 4.07
CA ALA A 126 19.34 -8.99 3.78
C ALA A 126 20.35 -9.06 2.62
N ASP A 127 20.12 -8.32 1.54
CA ASP A 127 21.03 -8.23 0.39
C ASP A 127 22.38 -7.63 0.81
N THR A 128 22.37 -6.60 1.65
CA THR A 128 23.60 -5.98 2.17
C THR A 128 24.37 -6.95 3.06
N GLU A 129 23.68 -7.70 3.94
CA GLU A 129 24.30 -8.73 4.76
C GLU A 129 24.88 -9.87 3.91
N PHE A 130 24.18 -10.28 2.86
CA PHE A 130 24.66 -11.28 1.91
C PHE A 130 25.92 -10.79 1.20
N LEU A 131 25.90 -9.59 0.61
CA LEU A 131 27.05 -9.00 -0.05
C LEU A 131 28.24 -8.82 0.90
N ALA A 132 28.00 -8.42 2.15
CA ALA A 132 29.06 -8.28 3.15
C ALA A 132 29.71 -9.64 3.49
N ARG A 133 28.93 -10.72 3.61
CA ARG A 133 29.45 -12.07 3.82
C ARG A 133 30.23 -12.57 2.61
N GLU A 134 29.70 -12.34 1.41
CA GLU A 134 30.36 -12.74 0.16
C GLU A 134 31.69 -11.99 -0.02
N LEU A 135 31.70 -10.69 0.28
CA LEU A 135 32.91 -9.86 0.26
C LEU A 135 33.94 -10.34 1.30
N ALA A 136 33.49 -10.71 2.50
CA ALA A 136 34.37 -11.24 3.54
C ALA A 136 34.99 -12.59 3.13
N ALA A 137 34.20 -13.50 2.56
CA ALA A 137 34.68 -14.77 2.03
C ALA A 137 35.67 -14.56 0.87
N LEU A 138 35.33 -13.68 -0.08
CA LEU A 138 36.22 -13.31 -1.18
C LEU A 138 37.54 -12.71 -0.69
N ARG A 139 37.48 -11.84 0.34
CA ARG A 139 38.68 -11.24 0.96
C ARG A 139 39.59 -12.30 1.57
N ILE A 140 39.05 -13.32 2.22
CA ILE A 140 39.84 -14.42 2.80
C ILE A 140 40.48 -15.24 1.67
N ALA A 141 39.69 -15.63 0.65
CA ALA A 141 40.19 -16.39 -0.49
C ALA A 141 41.32 -15.66 -1.24
N ILE A 142 41.18 -14.35 -1.48
CA ILE A 142 42.24 -13.53 -2.07
C ILE A 142 43.44 -13.38 -1.12
N GLY A 143 43.19 -13.22 0.18
CA GLY A 143 44.25 -13.12 1.18
C GLY A 143 45.14 -14.37 1.25
N GLU A 144 44.57 -15.55 1.03
CA GLU A 144 45.32 -16.81 0.95
C GLU A 144 46.11 -16.93 -0.35
N VAL A 145 45.52 -16.61 -1.51
CA VAL A 145 46.15 -16.74 -2.84
C VAL A 145 47.20 -15.64 -3.11
N ALA A 146 47.03 -14.46 -2.54
CA ALA A 146 47.97 -13.34 -2.67
C ALA A 146 48.93 -13.26 -1.47
N THR A 147 49.37 -14.39 -0.91
CA THR A 147 50.41 -14.34 0.11
C THR A 147 51.69 -13.79 -0.50
N ARG A 148 52.28 -12.77 0.15
CA ARG A 148 53.54 -12.14 -0.23
C ARG A 148 54.64 -13.16 -0.55
N ASP A 149 54.61 -14.31 0.13
CA ASP A 149 55.57 -15.40 -0.05
C ASP A 149 55.35 -16.20 -1.34
N TYR A 150 54.11 -16.37 -1.81
CA TYR A 150 53.82 -16.96 -3.11
C TYR A 150 54.27 -16.03 -4.24
N LEU A 151 53.89 -14.74 -4.16
CA LEU A 151 54.36 -13.72 -5.11
C LEU A 151 55.89 -13.56 -5.08
N ARG A 152 56.53 -13.70 -3.92
CA ARG A 152 58.00 -13.70 -3.82
C ARG A 152 58.63 -14.93 -4.43
N ARG A 153 58.07 -16.12 -4.19
CA ARG A 153 58.57 -17.36 -4.81
C ARG A 153 58.50 -17.27 -6.31
N GLU A 154 57.39 -16.82 -6.87
CA GLU A 154 57.23 -16.77 -8.33
C GLU A 154 58.14 -15.69 -8.93
N LEU A 155 58.35 -14.56 -8.24
CA LEU A 155 59.35 -13.56 -8.63
C LEU A 155 60.77 -14.11 -8.56
N ASP A 156 61.13 -14.84 -7.50
CA ASP A 156 62.46 -15.43 -7.35
C ASP A 156 62.69 -16.54 -8.38
N GLU A 157 61.69 -17.38 -8.66
CA GLU A 157 61.75 -18.44 -9.67
C GLU A 157 61.96 -17.85 -11.06
N ILE A 158 61.17 -16.84 -11.44
CA ILE A 158 61.34 -16.10 -12.71
C ILE A 158 62.75 -15.47 -12.77
N LYS A 159 63.22 -14.87 -11.67
CA LYS A 159 64.55 -14.27 -11.61
C LYS A 159 65.66 -15.30 -11.79
N THR A 160 65.52 -16.49 -11.19
CA THR A 160 66.49 -17.58 -11.36
C THR A 160 66.50 -18.13 -12.79
N LEU A 161 65.32 -18.28 -13.40
CA LEU A 161 65.22 -18.72 -14.80
C LEU A 161 65.88 -17.74 -15.76
N LEU A 162 65.66 -16.43 -15.58
CA LEU A 162 66.33 -15.40 -16.37
C LEU A 162 67.85 -15.40 -16.16
N ALA A 163 68.33 -15.60 -14.94
CA ALA A 163 69.76 -15.65 -14.64
C ALA A 163 70.45 -16.86 -15.31
N ASP A 164 69.83 -18.04 -15.28
CA ASP A 164 70.31 -19.24 -15.98
C ASP A 164 70.33 -19.04 -17.51
N GLU A 165 69.33 -18.33 -18.05
CA GLU A 165 69.25 -18.02 -19.48
C GLU A 165 70.36 -17.07 -19.94
N ASP A 166 70.73 -16.08 -19.11
CA ASP A 166 71.86 -15.19 -19.36
C ASP A 166 73.22 -15.91 -19.25
N GLU A 167 73.37 -16.82 -18.27
CA GLU A 167 74.61 -17.59 -18.09
C GLU A 167 74.83 -18.61 -19.22
N THR A 168 73.75 -19.26 -19.67
CA THR A 168 73.80 -20.14 -20.85
C THR A 168 74.05 -19.37 -22.16
N ARG A 169 73.57 -18.13 -22.28
CA ARG A 169 73.97 -17.23 -23.38
C ARG A 169 75.45 -16.86 -23.33
N PHE A 170 75.99 -16.59 -22.14
CA PHE A 170 77.40 -16.21 -21.96
C PHE A 170 78.36 -17.37 -22.27
N ARG A 171 77.99 -18.62 -21.95
CA ARG A 171 78.80 -19.82 -22.25
C ARG A 171 78.84 -20.22 -23.73
N ARG A 172 77.92 -19.72 -24.55
CA ARG A 172 77.85 -20.01 -25.99
C ARG A 172 78.61 -18.99 -26.86
N LYS A 173 79.25 -18.00 -26.25
CA LYS A 173 80.01 -16.94 -26.92
C LYS A 173 81.50 -17.08 -26.63
#